data_AF-A0A7Z9LBR6-F1
#
_entry.id   AF-A0A7Z9LBR6-F1
#
_cell.length_a   1.000
_cell.length_b   1.000
_cell.length_c   1.000
_cell.angle_alpha   90.00
_cell.angle_beta   90.00
_cell.angle_gamma   90.00
#
_symmetry.space_group_name_H-M   'P 1'
#
loop_
_entity.id
_entity.type
_entity.pdbx_description
1 polymer ?
#
loop_
_entity_poly.entity_id
_entity_poly.type
_entity_poly.pdbx_seq_one_letter_code
_entity_poly.pdbx_strand_id
1 'polypeptide(L)'
;MSDPHRDFFQSLSEEDVTLILLRDELYLGAWEEMRLDLESRLESGPVIFELSERIKEDLGRIEDFEEYEKKNDINLGEYLEES
;
A
#
# COMPACT_ATOMS: atom_id res chain seq x y z
N MET A 1 -20.20 -7.29 -16.29
CA MET A 1 -20.62 -6.58 -15.06
C MET A 1 -19.50 -5.60 -14.74
N SER A 2 -19.79 -4.38 -14.26
CA SER A 2 -18.70 -3.51 -13.80
C SER A 2 -18.18 -4.10 -12.49
N ASP A 3 -16.87 -4.20 -12.38
CA ASP A 3 -16.19 -4.58 -11.16
C ASP A 3 -15.78 -3.27 -10.47
N PRO A 4 -16.52 -2.81 -9.44
CA PRO A 4 -16.25 -1.53 -8.80
C PRO A 4 -14.88 -1.48 -8.13
N HIS A 5 -14.28 -2.63 -7.81
CA HIS A 5 -12.95 -2.71 -7.21
C HIS A 5 -11.85 -2.53 -8.25
N ARG A 6 -12.10 -3.00 -9.49
CA ARG A 6 -11.25 -2.66 -10.63
C ARG A 6 -11.29 -1.18 -10.95
N ASP A 7 -12.47 -0.57 -10.96
CA ASP A 7 -12.61 0.86 -11.21
C ASP A 7 -11.88 1.67 -10.12
N PHE A 8 -11.95 1.21 -8.85
CA PHE A 8 -11.17 1.78 -7.75
C PHE A 8 -9.66 1.61 -7.98
N PHE A 9 -9.20 0.40 -8.28
CA PHE A 9 -7.79 0.11 -8.54
C PHE A 9 -7.23 0.96 -9.69
N GLN A 10 -7.98 1.11 -10.78
CA GLN A 10 -7.59 1.95 -11.93
C GLN A 10 -7.55 3.45 -11.61
N SER A 11 -8.18 3.88 -10.52
CA SER A 11 -8.13 5.27 -10.05
C SER A 11 -6.91 5.58 -9.17
N LEU A 12 -6.19 4.54 -8.73
CA LEU A 12 -4.99 4.66 -7.90
C LEU A 12 -3.83 5.29 -8.69
N SER A 13 -2.97 6.01 -7.98
CA SER A 13 -1.75 6.57 -8.56
C SER A 13 -0.68 5.49 -8.77
N GLU A 14 0.37 5.82 -9.52
CA GLU A 14 1.52 4.91 -9.70
C GLU A 14 2.21 4.59 -8.36
N GLU A 15 2.23 5.54 -7.41
CA GLU A 15 2.78 5.33 -6.06
C GLU A 15 1.94 4.31 -5.28
N ASP A 16 0.62 4.43 -5.35
CA ASP A 16 -0.31 3.51 -4.70
C ASP A 16 -0.17 2.08 -5.24
N VAL A 17 -0.12 1.92 -6.57
CA VAL A 17 0.10 0.63 -7.22
C VAL A 17 1.46 0.05 -6.85
N THR A 18 2.49 0.90 -6.73
CA THR A 18 3.82 0.48 -6.27
C THR A 18 3.78 -0.07 -4.85
N LEU A 19 3.02 0.52 -3.92
CA LEU A 19 2.89 0.00 -2.56
C LEU A 19 2.23 -1.38 -2.54
N ILE A 20 1.18 -1.59 -3.33
CA ILE A 20 0.49 -2.89 -3.45
C ILE A 20 1.44 -3.95 -4.04
N LEU A 21 2.19 -3.60 -5.09
CA LEU A 21 3.20 -4.50 -5.66
C LEU A 21 4.30 -4.86 -4.64
N LEU A 22 4.82 -3.87 -3.91
CA LEU A 22 5.86 -4.11 -2.89
C LEU A 22 5.35 -5.01 -1.76
N ARG A 23 4.10 -4.82 -1.33
CA ARG A 23 3.44 -5.69 -0.35
C ARG A 23 3.43 -7.15 -0.81
N ASP A 24 3.03 -7.40 -2.06
CA ASP A 24 2.91 -8.77 -2.57
C ASP A 24 4.26 -9.44 -2.77
N GLU A 25 5.23 -8.71 -3.33
CA GLU A 25 6.55 -9.24 -3.64
C GLU A 25 7.44 -9.45 -2.40
N LEU A 26 7.36 -8.55 -1.41
CA LEU A 26 8.30 -8.54 -0.28
C LEU A 26 7.67 -9.00 1.04
N TYR A 27 6.36 -8.83 1.19
CA TYR A 27 5.65 -9.07 2.45
C TYR A 27 4.57 -10.14 2.32
N LEU A 28 4.53 -10.88 1.21
CA LEU A 28 3.60 -12.00 0.97
C LEU A 28 2.13 -11.58 1.16
N GLY A 29 1.80 -10.34 0.78
CA GLY A 29 0.46 -9.77 0.92
C GLY A 29 0.14 -9.21 2.31
N ALA A 30 1.07 -9.20 3.26
CA ALA A 30 0.83 -8.72 4.63
C ALA A 30 1.11 -7.22 4.77
N TRP A 31 0.05 -6.40 4.84
CA TRP A 31 0.17 -4.96 5.13
C TRP A 31 0.86 -4.66 6.47
N GLU A 32 0.56 -5.47 7.49
CA GLU A 32 1.16 -5.31 8.83
C GLU A 32 2.69 -5.32 8.80
N GLU A 33 3.28 -6.29 8.10
CA GLU A 33 4.74 -6.45 8.03
C GLU A 33 5.39 -5.28 7.30
N MET A 34 4.75 -4.79 6.23
CA MET A 34 5.21 -3.61 5.50
C MET A 34 5.11 -2.35 6.36
N ARG A 35 4.02 -2.19 7.12
CA ARG A 35 3.84 -1.06 8.04
C ARG A 35 4.91 -1.04 9.11
N LEU A 36 5.19 -2.18 9.76
CA LEU A 36 6.22 -2.31 10.79
C LEU A 36 7.62 -1.98 10.24
N ASP A 37 7.95 -2.39 9.01
CA ASP A 37 9.23 -2.03 8.39
C ASP A 37 9.34 -0.52 8.13
N LEU A 38 8.28 0.11 7.61
CA LEU A 38 8.23 1.55 7.38
C LEU A 38 8.31 2.37 8.68
N GLU A 39 7.60 1.96 9.73
CA GLU A 39 7.68 2.55 11.06
C GLU A 39 9.09 2.42 11.63
N SER A 40 9.71 1.24 11.56
CA SER A 40 11.08 1.04 12.00
C SER A 40 12.07 1.92 11.25
N ARG A 41 11.88 2.14 9.93
CA ARG A 41 12.71 3.04 9.14
C ARG A 41 12.56 4.49 9.57
N LEU A 42 11.33 4.91 9.88
CA LEU A 42 11.04 6.25 10.36
C LEU A 42 11.71 6.52 11.72
N GLU A 43 11.77 5.51 12.60
CA GLU A 43 12.44 5.58 13.90
C GLU A 43 13.98 5.48 13.82
N SER A 44 14.51 4.95 12.71
CA SER A 44 15.95 4.69 12.53
C SER A 44 16.79 5.93 12.22
N GLY A 45 17.05 6.77 13.23
CA GLY A 45 18.08 7.82 13.18
C GLY A 45 17.78 9.00 12.24
N PRO A 46 18.77 9.86 11.92
CA PRO A 46 18.53 11.09 11.16
C PRO A 46 18.29 10.79 9.68
N VAL A 47 17.03 10.51 9.35
CA VAL A 47 16.54 10.43 7.97
C VAL A 47 16.36 11.85 7.41
N ILE A 48 16.59 12.03 6.11
CA ILE A 48 16.31 13.31 5.44
C ILE A 48 14.81 13.61 5.56
N PHE A 49 14.44 14.86 5.90
CA PHE A 49 13.06 15.28 6.15
C PHE A 49 12.07 14.82 5.07
N GLU A 50 12.42 14.98 3.79
CA GLU A 50 11.59 14.56 2.65
C GLU A 50 11.27 13.06 2.66
N LEU A 51 12.23 12.23 3.08
CA LEU A 51 12.02 10.79 3.18
C LEU A 51 11.13 10.43 4.38
N SER A 52 11.25 11.14 5.49
CA SER A 52 10.34 10.97 6.63
C SER A 52 8.89 11.34 6.27
N GLU A 53 8.68 12.42 5.53
CA GLU A 53 7.33 12.81 5.09
C GLU A 53 6.75 11.78 4.13
N ARG A 54 7.54 11.32 3.15
CA ARG A 54 7.07 10.26 2.23
C ARG A 54 6.71 8.96 2.94
N ILE A 55 7.51 8.52 3.91
CA ILE A 55 7.18 7.33 4.70
C ILE A 55 5.85 7.51 5.44
N LYS A 56 5.58 8.68 6.01
CA LYS A 56 4.29 8.96 6.68
C LYS A 56 3.12 8.96 5.70
N GLU A 57 3.30 9.51 4.50
CA GLU A 57 2.29 9.47 3.45
C GLU A 57 2.00 8.03 3.02
N ASP A 58 3.03 7.21 2.83
CA ASP A 58 2.90 5.80 2.48
C ASP A 58 2.21 4.99 3.58
N LEU A 59 2.50 5.28 4.86
CA LEU A 59 1.79 4.68 6.00
C LEU A 59 0.29 4.99 5.96
N GLY A 60 -0.09 6.23 5.63
CA GLY A 60 -1.50 6.61 5.47
C GLY A 60 -2.19 5.88 4.32
N ARG A 61 -1.52 5.76 3.17
CA ARG A 61 -2.04 4.98 2.02
C ARG A 61 -2.24 3.51 2.37
N ILE A 62 -1.29 2.90 3.07
CA ILE A 62 -1.38 1.51 3.52
C ILE A 62 -2.59 1.30 4.44
N GLU A 63 -2.83 2.24 5.37
CA GLU A 63 -4.02 2.21 6.24
C GLU A 63 -5.32 2.24 5.40
N ASP A 64 -5.43 3.17 4.46
CA ASP A 64 -6.60 3.27 3.56
C ASP A 64 -6.82 1.98 2.74
N PHE A 65 -5.74 1.36 2.23
CA PHE A 65 -5.83 0.10 1.46
C PHE A 65 -6.23 -1.08 2.33
N GLU A 66 -5.62 -1.21 3.51
CA GLU A 66 -5.93 -2.29 4.45
C GLU A 66 -7.39 -2.20 4.90
N GLU A 67 -7.89 -0.98 5.19
CA GLU A 67 -9.30 -0.76 5.50
C GLU A 67 -10.22 -1.08 4.32
N TYR A 68 -9.85 -0.66 3.11
CA TYR A 68 -10.62 -0.94 1.90
C TYR A 68 -10.74 -2.44 1.63
N GLU A 69 -9.64 -3.18 1.71
CA GLU A 69 -9.62 -4.64 1.53
C GLU A 69 -10.47 -5.34 2.59
N LYS A 70 -10.28 -5.02 3.87
CA LYS A 70 -11.07 -5.60 4.97
C LYS A 70 -12.55 -5.32 4.84
N LYS A 71 -12.92 -4.10 4.43
CA LYS A 71 -14.33 -3.69 4.30
C LYS A 71 -15.05 -4.43 3.18
N ASN A 72 -14.36 -4.71 2.09
CA ASN A 72 -14.95 -5.31 0.90
C ASN A 72 -14.67 -6.81 0.76
N ASP A 73 -13.82 -7.38 1.63
CA ASP A 73 -13.38 -8.78 1.59
C ASP A 73 -12.69 -9.13 0.25
N ILE A 74 -11.74 -8.28 -0.16
CA ILE A 74 -10.99 -8.42 -1.42
C ILE A 74 -9.48 -8.31 -1.19
N ASN A 75 -8.70 -8.65 -2.21
CA ASN A 75 -7.27 -8.35 -2.30
C ASN A 75 -6.98 -7.47 -3.53
N LEU A 76 -6.51 -6.24 -3.30
CA LEU A 76 -6.15 -5.28 -4.36
C LEU A 76 -5.00 -5.80 -5.24
N GLY A 77 -4.16 -6.69 -4.73
CA GLY A 77 -3.08 -7.34 -5.47
C GLY A 77 -3.56 -8.20 -6.63
N GLU A 78 -4.79 -8.73 -6.56
CA GLU A 78 -5.39 -9.52 -7.65
C GLU A 78 -5.62 -8.67 -8.92
N TYR A 79 -5.61 -7.34 -8.79
CA TYR A 79 -5.81 -6.42 -9.91
C TYR A 79 -4.50 -5.98 -10.59
N LEU A 80 -3.33 -6.37 -10.07
CA LEU A 80 -2.00 -6.06 -10.65
C LEU A 80 -1.74 -6.74 -12.00
N GLU A 81 -2.26 -7.96 -12.22
CA GLU A 81 -1.98 -8.73 -13.44
C GLU A 81 -2.76 -8.25 -14.67
N GLU A 82 -3.75 -7.38 -14.47
CA GLU A 82 -4.68 -6.95 -15.52
C GLU A 82 -4.57 -5.46 -15.89
N SER A 83 -3.50 -4.78 -15.46
CA SER A 83 -3.21 -3.38 -15.77
C SER A 83 -2.25 -3.19 -16.94
#